data_AF-A0A1A0F528-F1
#
_entry.id   AF-A0A1A0F528-F1
#
_cell.length_a   1.000
_cell.length_b   1.000
_cell.length_c   1.000
_cell.angle_alpha   90.00
_cell.angle_beta   90.00
_cell.angle_gamma   90.00
#
_symmetry.space_group_name_H-M   'P 1'
#
loop_
_entity.id
_entity.type
_entity.pdbx_description
1 polymer ?
#
loop_
_entity_poly.entity_id
_entity_poly.type
_entity_poly.pdbx_seq_one_letter_code
_entity_poly.pdbx_strand_id
1 'polypeptide(L)'
;MYVNRDSQGEISEVSRSVSEKCKEYVSPESAELQRFINAETHEAALLRQSDMEFVRVLEDVITLLMDKGVIRFTDLPEKAQDKLLDRQSLRKRVNDVGLISDDDSDVI
;
A
#
# COMPACT_ATOMS: atom_id res chain seq x y z
N MET A 1 -13.02 6.42 -23.43
CA MET A 1 -12.09 7.51 -23.09
C MET A 1 -11.31 7.87 -24.34
N TYR A 2 -10.87 9.11 -24.49
CA TYR A 2 -9.97 9.48 -25.59
C TYR A 2 -8.53 9.37 -25.12
N VAL A 3 -7.63 8.87 -25.94
CA VAL A 3 -6.23 8.64 -25.56
C VAL A 3 -5.27 9.27 -26.57
N ASN A 4 -4.10 9.66 -26.09
CA ASN A 4 -2.92 9.95 -26.91
C ASN A 4 -1.94 8.78 -26.77
N ARG A 5 -1.27 8.44 -27.87
CA ARG A 5 -0.20 7.44 -27.88
C ARG A 5 1.15 8.11 -28.08
N ASP A 6 2.17 7.59 -27.44
CA ASP A 6 3.56 8.02 -27.67
C ASP A 6 4.16 7.41 -28.95
N SER A 7 5.45 7.66 -29.20
CA SER A 7 6.20 7.12 -30.33
C SER A 7 6.43 5.60 -30.29
N GLN A 8 6.21 4.95 -29.15
CA GLN A 8 6.28 3.49 -28.98
C GLN A 8 4.90 2.84 -29.19
N GLY A 9 3.83 3.63 -29.28
CA GLY A 9 2.46 3.18 -29.45
C GLY A 9 1.72 2.93 -28.13
N GLU A 10 2.32 3.25 -26.98
CA GLU A 10 1.68 3.11 -25.66
C GLU A 10 0.83 4.34 -25.32
N ILE A 11 -0.21 4.15 -24.51
CA ILE A 11 -1.03 5.25 -24.00
C ILE A 11 -0.15 6.16 -23.15
N SER A 12 -0.06 7.44 -23.52
CA SER A 12 0.70 8.47 -22.81
C SER A 12 -0.20 9.44 -22.04
N GLU A 13 -1.42 9.67 -22.53
CA GLU A 13 -2.38 10.61 -21.97
C GLU A 13 -3.82 10.11 -22.18
N VAL A 14 -4.70 10.36 -21.22
CA VAL A 14 -6.13 9.98 -21.28
C VAL A 14 -6.99 11.20 -20.98
N SER A 15 -7.98 11.46 -21.83
CA SER A 15 -8.94 12.55 -21.71
C SER A 15 -10.39 12.04 -21.76
N ARG A 16 -11.28 12.73 -21.04
CA ARG A 16 -12.73 12.47 -21.08
C ARG A 16 -13.39 13.07 -22.32
N SER A 17 -12.76 14.05 -22.96
CA SER A 17 -13.23 14.72 -24.19
C SER A 17 -12.15 14.66 -25.28
N VAL A 18 -12.59 14.79 -26.53
CA VAL A 18 -11.67 14.92 -27.67
C VAL A 18 -10.81 16.17 -27.49
N SER A 19 -9.49 16.03 -27.60
CA SER A 19 -8.55 17.14 -27.63
C SER A 19 -7.64 17.03 -28.84
N GLU A 20 -6.83 18.06 -29.12
CA GLU A 20 -5.86 18.00 -30.24
C GLU A 20 -4.90 16.82 -30.14
N LYS A 21 -4.57 16.40 -28.91
CA LYS A 21 -3.71 15.25 -28.61
C LYS A 21 -4.48 13.95 -28.48
N CYS A 22 -5.66 13.97 -27.85
CA CYS A 22 -6.46 12.78 -27.58
C CYS A 22 -7.63 12.67 -28.56
N LYS A 23 -7.40 12.02 -29.71
CA LYS A 23 -8.42 11.81 -30.76
C LYS A 23 -8.86 10.36 -30.87
N GLU A 24 -8.03 9.42 -30.45
CA GLU A 24 -8.33 7.99 -30.50
C GLU A 24 -9.29 7.63 -29.37
N TYR A 25 -10.43 7.02 -29.71
CA TYR A 25 -11.35 6.51 -28.70
C TYR A 25 -10.97 5.08 -28.31
N VAL A 26 -10.75 4.87 -27.01
CA VAL A 26 -10.52 3.56 -26.40
C VAL A 26 -11.62 3.25 -25.41
N SER A 27 -12.11 2.01 -25.44
CA SER A 27 -13.14 1.55 -24.50
C SER A 27 -12.66 1.68 -23.05
N PRO A 28 -13.50 2.17 -22.11
CA PRO A 28 -13.23 2.17 -20.67
C PRO A 28 -12.85 0.78 -20.11
N GLU A 29 -13.35 -0.27 -20.73
CA GLU A 29 -13.15 -1.68 -20.36
C GLU A 29 -11.90 -2.28 -21.02
N SER A 30 -11.17 -1.54 -21.87
CA SER A 30 -10.01 -2.11 -22.54
C SER A 30 -8.89 -2.40 -21.53
N ALA A 31 -8.25 -3.55 -21.68
CA ALA A 31 -7.14 -3.97 -20.83
C ALA A 31 -5.97 -2.97 -20.87
N GLU A 32 -5.74 -2.31 -22.01
CA GLU A 32 -4.68 -1.31 -22.18
C GLU A 32 -4.96 -0.03 -21.38
N LEU A 33 -6.18 0.48 -21.46
CA LEU A 33 -6.58 1.66 -20.68
C LEU A 33 -6.63 1.36 -19.18
N GLN A 34 -7.10 0.17 -18.81
CA GLN A 34 -7.05 -0.31 -17.43
C GLN A 34 -5.60 -0.40 -16.94
N ARG A 35 -4.68 -0.89 -17.78
CA ARG A 35 -3.25 -0.89 -17.46
C ARG A 35 -2.69 0.50 -17.29
N PHE A 36 -3.06 1.47 -18.13
CA PHE A 36 -2.60 2.85 -17.98
C PHE A 36 -3.16 3.55 -16.72
N ILE A 37 -4.45 3.36 -16.44
CA ILE A 37 -5.10 3.95 -15.25
C ILE A 37 -4.57 3.32 -13.96
N ASN A 38 -4.36 1.99 -13.98
CA ASN A 38 -3.81 1.24 -12.86
C ASN A 38 -2.29 1.16 -12.88
N ALA A 39 -1.62 1.75 -13.88
CA ALA A 39 -0.18 1.93 -13.91
C ALA A 39 0.14 3.05 -12.93
N GLU A 40 0.11 2.66 -11.67
CA GLU A 40 0.88 3.32 -10.66
C GLU A 40 2.32 3.45 -11.18
N THR A 41 2.84 4.68 -11.21
CA THR A 41 4.20 4.89 -11.70
C THR A 41 5.14 3.99 -10.89
N HIS A 42 6.12 3.39 -11.56
CA HIS A 42 7.08 2.51 -10.89
C HIS A 42 7.70 3.18 -9.65
N GLU A 43 7.93 4.49 -9.71
CA GLU A 43 8.38 5.32 -8.59
C GLU A 43 7.37 5.39 -7.43
N ALA A 44 6.07 5.54 -7.72
CA ALA A 44 5.04 5.51 -6.69
C ALA A 44 4.90 4.11 -6.05
N ALA A 45 5.08 3.04 -6.83
CA ALA A 45 5.17 1.66 -6.34
C ALA A 45 6.33 1.49 -5.35
N LEU A 46 7.52 1.89 -5.75
CA LEU A 46 8.73 1.84 -4.91
C LEU A 46 8.59 2.69 -3.64
N LEU A 47 8.01 3.88 -3.74
CA LEU A 47 7.80 4.75 -2.59
C LEU A 47 6.86 4.12 -1.55
N ARG A 48 5.72 3.56 -1.97
CA ARG A 48 4.82 2.87 -1.01
C ARG A 48 5.47 1.64 -0.40
N GLN A 49 6.28 0.90 -1.15
CA GLN A 49 7.04 -0.22 -0.60
C GLN A 49 8.03 0.25 0.47
N SER A 50 8.82 1.29 0.15
CA SER A 50 9.74 1.92 1.10
C SER A 50 9.03 2.43 2.35
N ASP A 51 7.87 3.07 2.20
CA ASP A 51 7.06 3.55 3.32
C ASP A 51 6.59 2.38 4.21
N MET A 52 6.21 1.24 3.62
CA MET A 52 5.78 0.05 4.38
C MET A 52 6.91 -0.56 5.20
N GLU A 53 8.13 -0.58 4.65
CA GLU A 53 9.32 -1.01 5.37
C GLU A 53 9.68 -0.02 6.47
N PHE A 54 9.63 1.28 6.18
CA PHE A 54 9.93 2.34 7.13
C PHE A 54 8.97 2.36 8.31
N VAL A 55 7.67 2.16 8.09
CA VAL A 55 6.67 2.11 9.17
C VAL A 55 6.96 0.96 10.15
N ARG A 56 7.50 -0.18 9.70
CA ARG A 56 7.89 -1.28 10.61
C ARG A 56 9.06 -0.86 11.49
N VAL A 57 10.08 -0.25 10.91
CA VAL A 57 11.24 0.27 11.65
C VAL A 57 10.81 1.33 12.66
N LEU A 58 9.91 2.24 12.26
CA LEU A 58 9.39 3.28 13.15
C LEU A 58 8.66 2.69 14.36
N GLU A 59 7.85 1.66 14.14
CA GLU A 59 7.16 0.94 15.21
C GLU A 59 8.14 0.30 16.22
N ASP A 60 9.21 -0.32 15.72
CA ASP A 60 10.23 -0.94 16.57
C ASP A 60 11.02 0.12 17.36
N VAL A 61 11.31 1.27 16.75
CA VAL A 61 11.94 2.41 17.43
C VAL A 61 11.03 2.99 18.51
N ILE A 62 9.74 3.18 18.22
CA ILE A 62 8.77 3.66 19.22
C ILE A 62 8.70 2.68 20.40
N THR A 63 8.63 1.38 20.12
CA THR A 63 8.61 0.32 21.13
C THR A 63 9.89 0.33 21.98
N LEU A 64 11.06 0.42 21.33
CA LEU A 64 12.35 0.50 22.03
C LEU A 64 12.42 1.74 22.94
N LEU A 65 11.95 2.89 22.48
CA LEU A 65 11.95 4.12 23.29
C LEU A 65 10.98 4.02 24.47
N MET A 66 9.84 3.36 24.31
CA MET A 66 8.92 3.06 25.41
C MET A 66 9.54 2.08 26.42
N ASP A 67 10.17 1.01 25.95
CA ASP A 67 10.83 0.01 26.80
C ASP A 67 11.99 0.60 27.59
N LYS A 68 12.71 1.55 27.01
CA LYS A 68 13.76 2.34 27.69
C LYS A 68 13.20 3.42 28.62
N GLY A 69 11.89 3.64 28.62
CA GLY A 69 11.23 4.67 29.43
C GLY A 69 11.51 6.10 28.97
N VAL A 70 11.98 6.29 27.73
CA VAL A 70 12.31 7.60 27.15
C VAL A 70 11.05 8.38 26.80
N ILE A 71 10.04 7.68 26.28
CA ILE A 71 8.71 8.22 25.98
C ILE A 71 7.64 7.31 26.57
N ARG A 72 6.47 7.86 26.88
CA ARG A 72 5.27 7.10 27.25
C ARG A 72 4.30 7.08 26.08
N PHE A 73 3.44 6.07 26.04
CA PHE A 73 2.37 5.99 25.05
C PHE A 73 1.48 7.25 25.03
N THR A 74 1.20 7.81 26.21
CA THR A 74 0.41 9.03 26.39
C THR A 74 1.09 10.31 25.93
N ASP A 75 2.40 10.27 25.67
CA ASP A 75 3.16 11.43 25.19
C ASP A 75 2.98 11.61 23.67
N LEU A 76 2.46 10.60 22.98
CA LEU A 76 2.17 10.62 21.55
C LEU A 76 0.82 11.32 21.29
N PRO A 77 0.65 12.01 20.14
CA PRO A 77 -0.65 12.55 19.75
C PRO A 77 -1.72 11.46 19.64
N GLU A 78 -2.99 11.77 19.93
CA GLU A 78 -4.11 10.80 19.87
C GLU A 78 -4.13 9.98 18.57
N LYS A 79 -3.97 10.66 17.42
CA LYS A 79 -3.90 9.99 16.11
C LYS A 79 -2.77 8.96 15.99
N ALA A 80 -1.64 9.18 16.66
CA ALA A 80 -0.52 8.26 16.66
C ALA A 80 -0.77 7.09 17.62
N GLN A 81 -1.43 7.35 18.76
CA GLN A 81 -1.88 6.31 19.69
C GLN A 81 -2.85 5.33 19.00
N ASP A 82 -3.88 5.85 18.33
CA ASP A 82 -4.86 5.05 17.60
C ASP A 82 -4.19 4.16 16.53
N LYS A 83 -3.30 4.76 15.73
CA LYS A 83 -2.57 4.03 14.69
C LYS A 83 -1.69 2.92 15.25
N LEU A 84 -1.04 3.14 16.39
CA LEU A 84 -0.24 2.10 17.05
C LEU A 84 -1.09 0.94 17.56
N LEU A 85 -2.26 1.25 18.15
CA LEU A 85 -3.22 0.24 18.61
C LEU A 85 -3.76 -0.60 17.45
N ASP A 86 -4.20 0.07 16.37
CA ASP A 86 -4.69 -0.60 15.17
C ASP A 86 -3.63 -1.52 14.57
N ARG A 87 -2.40 -1.02 14.43
CA ARG A 87 -1.25 -1.78 13.90
C ARG A 87 -0.94 -3.00 14.76
N GLN A 88 -0.90 -2.83 16.09
CA GLN A 88 -0.62 -3.92 17.02
C GLN A 88 -1.73 -4.99 16.99
N SER A 89 -2.99 -4.57 16.89
CA SER A 89 -4.13 -5.49 16.75
C SER A 89 -4.07 -6.31 15.46
N LEU A 90 -3.70 -5.68 14.34
CA LEU A 90 -3.52 -6.34 13.05
C LEU A 90 -2.36 -7.34 13.09
N ARG A 91 -1.23 -6.96 13.71
CA ARG A 91 -0.09 -7.88 13.93
C ARG A 91 -0.50 -9.09 14.77
N LYS A 92 -1.22 -8.88 15.88
CA LYS A 92 -1.71 -9.99 16.71
C LYS A 92 -2.59 -10.94 15.90
N ARG A 93 -3.55 -10.41 15.12
CA ARG A 93 -4.43 -11.23 14.27
C ARG A 93 -3.67 -12.02 13.21
N VAL A 94 -2.68 -11.43 12.55
CA VAL A 94 -1.86 -12.13 11.52
C VAL A 94 -1.00 -13.21 12.16
N ASN A 95 -0.38 -12.94 13.31
CA ASN A 95 0.40 -13.94 14.02
C ASN A 95 -0.46 -15.05 14.63
N ASP A 96 -1.66 -14.73 15.13
CA ASP A 96 -2.62 -15.69 15.69
C ASP A 96 -3.16 -16.65 14.61
N VAL A 97 -3.43 -16.15 13.40
CA VAL A 97 -3.80 -16.97 12.24
C VAL A 97 -2.64 -17.86 11.77
N GLY A 98 -1.40 -17.48 12.04
CA GLY A 98 -0.20 -18.27 11.72
C GLY A 98 0.15 -19.36 12.74
N LEU A 99 -0.54 -19.42 13.89
CA LEU A 99 -0.28 -20.40 14.96
C LEU A 99 -1.32 -21.53 15.01
N ILE A 100 -2.32 -21.54 14.13
CA ILE A 100 -3.27 -22.66 13.96
C ILE A 100 -2.81 -23.55 12.79
N SER A 101 -1.59 -24.05 12.87
CA SER A 101 -1.05 -25.05 11.93
C SER A 101 -0.12 -25.98 12.71
N ASP A 102 -0.52 -27.25 12.80
CA ASP A 102 0.22 -28.42 13.32
C ASP A 102 0.47 -28.53 14.82
N ASP A 103 -0.59 -28.68 15.63
CA ASP A 103 -0.50 -29.53 16.83
C ASP A 103 -1.78 -30.36 17.07
N ASP A 104 -2.26 -31.00 16.01
CA ASP A 104 -3.17 -32.14 16.10
C ASP A 104 -2.52 -33.33 15.36
N SER A 105 -1.50 -33.94 15.98
CA SER A 105 -1.09 -35.30 15.61
C SER A 105 -0.88 -36.16 16.85
N ASP A 106 -2.02 -36.71 17.24
CA ASP A 106 -2.25 -38.11 17.59
C ASP A 106 -1.86 -38.63 18.98
N VAL A 107 -2.93 -38.91 19.69
CA VAL A 107 -3.08 -39.92 20.73
C VAL A 107 -2.57 -41.27 20.21
N ILE A 108 -1.61 -41.88 20.90
CA ILE A 108 -1.58 -43.33 21.18
C ILE A 108 -1.09 -43.55 22.61
#